data_AF-K5BAY6-F1
#
_entry.id   AF-K5BAY6-F1
#
_cell.length_a   1.000
_cell.length_b   1.000
_cell.length_c   1.000
_cell.angle_alpha   90.00
_cell.angle_beta   90.00
_cell.angle_gamma   90.00
#
_symmetry.space_group_name_H-M   'P 1'
#
loop_
_entity.id
_entity.type
_entity.pdbx_description
1 polymer ?
#
loop_
_entity_poly.entity_id
_entity_poly.type
_entity_poly.pdbx_seq_one_letter_code
_entity_poly.pdbx_strand_id
1 'polypeptide(L)'
;MSATFKFSGAYSDPWVVVKGADPSDVLSKIDTAEFKALMDKVRLIAGHYSGGGNAPANGGGGQQQQSRAPKPAREAPNGEKRYCAHGEMEFKSGVSKKTGKPYKLFSCTGPRDQQCDAQFLN
;
A
#
# COMPACT_ATOMS: atom_id res chain seq x y z
N MET A 1 15.48 14.91 -28.65
CA MET A 1 16.15 13.97 -27.72
C MET A 1 15.15 13.35 -26.74
N SER A 2 15.45 12.18 -26.14
CA SER A 2 14.63 11.56 -25.09
C SER A 2 15.43 10.91 -23.97
N ALA A 3 14.90 10.94 -22.75
CA ALA A 3 15.35 10.12 -21.62
C ALA A 3 14.26 9.11 -21.26
N THR A 4 14.65 7.85 -21.05
CA THR A 4 13.72 6.76 -20.70
C THR A 4 14.08 6.19 -19.35
N PHE A 5 13.12 6.16 -18.43
CA PHE A 5 13.27 5.61 -17.08
C PHE A 5 12.49 4.32 -16.97
N LYS A 6 13.17 3.20 -16.66
CA LYS A 6 12.57 1.88 -16.40
C LYS A 6 12.66 1.58 -14.90
N PHE A 7 11.57 1.11 -14.30
CA PHE A 7 11.49 0.99 -12.83
C PHE A 7 11.99 -0.35 -12.27
N SER A 8 12.09 -1.43 -13.06
CA SER A 8 12.62 -2.73 -12.56
C SER A 8 13.44 -3.53 -13.60
N GLY A 9 13.74 -2.93 -14.76
CA GLY A 9 14.66 -3.48 -15.75
C GLY A 9 14.09 -4.51 -16.73
N ALA A 10 12.94 -5.12 -16.43
CA ALA A 10 12.24 -6.02 -17.34
C ALA A 10 11.49 -5.23 -18.44
N TYR A 11 11.20 -5.89 -19.56
CA TYR A 11 10.43 -5.30 -20.66
C TYR A 11 8.94 -5.11 -20.35
N SER A 12 8.40 -5.86 -19.40
CA SER A 12 7.02 -5.71 -18.94
C SER A 12 6.86 -4.55 -17.94
N ASP A 13 7.95 -3.98 -17.48
CA ASP A 13 7.90 -2.96 -16.44
C ASP A 13 7.43 -1.62 -16.99
N PRO A 14 6.72 -0.83 -16.17
CA PRO A 14 6.37 0.51 -16.55
C PRO A 14 7.62 1.32 -16.89
N TRP A 15 7.47 2.20 -17.88
CA TRP A 15 8.51 3.15 -18.26
C TRP A 15 7.93 4.55 -18.43
N VAL A 16 8.77 5.54 -18.18
CA VAL A 16 8.47 6.95 -18.45
C VAL A 16 9.44 7.44 -19.51
N VAL A 17 8.92 8.08 -20.55
CA VAL A 17 9.71 8.68 -21.62
C VAL A 17 9.52 10.19 -21.57
N VAL A 18 10.61 10.92 -21.34
CA VAL A 18 10.64 12.37 -21.38
C VAL A 18 11.22 12.81 -22.72
N LYS A 19 10.50 13.67 -23.44
CA LYS A 19 10.93 14.20 -24.73
C LYS A 19 11.31 15.68 -24.60
N GLY A 20 12.39 16.05 -25.29
CA GLY A 20 12.83 17.44 -25.42
C GLY A 20 13.53 17.70 -26.75
N ALA A 21 13.72 18.97 -27.07
CA ALA A 21 14.44 19.39 -28.28
C ALA A 21 15.92 18.94 -28.20
N ASP A 22 16.54 19.13 -27.04
CA ASP A 22 17.97 18.90 -26.76
C ASP A 22 18.19 18.36 -25.32
N PRO A 23 19.43 18.06 -24.89
CA PRO A 23 19.68 17.55 -23.54
C PRO A 23 19.32 18.53 -22.42
N SER A 24 19.50 19.83 -22.63
CA SER A 24 19.23 20.86 -21.62
C SER A 24 17.73 20.99 -21.38
N ASP A 25 16.93 20.95 -22.45
CA ASP A 25 15.47 20.92 -22.37
C ASP A 25 14.99 19.66 -21.59
N VAL A 26 15.54 18.48 -21.88
CA VAL A 26 15.22 17.26 -21.12
C VAL A 26 15.61 17.41 -19.65
N LEU A 27 16.80 17.95 -19.35
CA LEU A 27 17.27 18.15 -17.97
C LEU A 27 16.34 19.10 -17.20
N SER A 28 15.93 20.21 -17.83
CA SER A 28 15.03 21.19 -17.24
C SER A 28 13.65 20.63 -16.90
N LYS A 29 13.21 19.57 -17.59
CA LYS A 29 11.93 18.89 -17.36
C LYS A 29 11.98 17.84 -16.26
N ILE A 30 13.16 17.30 -15.94
CA ILE A 30 13.32 16.22 -14.94
C ILE A 30 13.80 16.74 -13.58
N ASP A 31 14.43 17.91 -13.56
CA ASP A 31 14.92 18.57 -12.34
C ASP A 31 13.87 19.53 -11.74
N THR A 32 12.61 19.09 -11.70
CA THR A 32 11.51 19.88 -11.13
C THR A 32 10.75 19.10 -10.05
N ALA A 33 10.15 19.81 -9.11
CA ALA A 33 9.32 19.22 -8.07
C ALA A 33 8.08 18.53 -8.65
N GLU A 34 7.53 19.08 -9.73
CA GLU A 34 6.38 18.54 -10.46
C GLU A 34 6.73 17.21 -11.12
N PHE A 35 7.93 17.10 -11.70
CA PHE A 35 8.40 15.84 -12.27
C PHE A 35 8.55 14.77 -11.20
N LYS A 36 9.11 15.12 -10.04
CA LYS A 36 9.15 14.21 -8.88
C LYS A 36 7.74 13.73 -8.50
N ALA A 37 6.78 14.65 -8.36
CA ALA A 37 5.41 14.31 -8.00
C ALA A 37 4.73 13.42 -9.04
N LEU A 38 5.02 13.63 -10.33
CA LEU A 38 4.58 12.77 -11.41
C LEU A 38 5.16 11.35 -11.26
N MET A 39 6.45 11.22 -10.97
CA MET A 39 7.11 9.93 -10.78
C MET A 39 6.57 9.17 -9.54
N ASP A 40 6.24 9.89 -8.46
CA ASP A 40 5.59 9.31 -7.29
C ASP A 40 4.21 8.73 -7.64
N LYS A 41 3.41 9.44 -8.46
CA LYS A 41 2.12 8.94 -8.99
C LYS A 41 2.29 7.74 -9.93
N VAL A 42 3.26 7.78 -10.83
CA VAL A 42 3.56 6.65 -11.73
C VAL A 42 3.91 5.41 -10.93
N ARG A 43 4.71 5.55 -9.87
CA ARG A 43 5.03 4.44 -8.96
C ARG A 43 3.79 3.89 -8.25
N LEU A 44 2.91 4.77 -7.77
CA LEU A 44 1.65 4.36 -7.15
C LEU A 44 0.79 3.55 -8.12
N ILE A 45 0.56 4.08 -9.33
CA ILE A 45 -0.23 3.43 -10.38
C ILE A 45 0.41 2.10 -10.76
N ALA A 46 1.72 2.08 -11.00
CA ALA A 46 2.47 0.87 -11.29
C ALA A 46 2.25 -0.21 -10.23
N GLY A 47 2.33 0.15 -8.94
CA GLY A 47 2.08 -0.78 -7.83
C GLY A 47 0.64 -1.30 -7.77
N HIS A 48 -0.35 -0.52 -8.21
CA HIS A 48 -1.74 -0.97 -8.29
C HIS A 48 -1.98 -1.98 -9.42
N TYR A 49 -1.30 -1.81 -10.56
CA TYR A 49 -1.54 -2.62 -11.75
C TYR A 49 -0.51 -3.76 -11.96
N SER A 50 0.60 -3.78 -11.22
CA SER A 50 1.63 -4.83 -11.32
C SER A 50 1.28 -6.15 -10.62
N GLY A 51 0.06 -6.29 -10.09
CA GLY A 51 -0.45 -7.58 -9.60
C GLY A 51 0.21 -8.11 -8.31
N GLY A 52 0.93 -7.28 -7.55
CA GLY A 52 1.51 -7.71 -6.29
C GLY A 52 2.31 -6.62 -5.59
N GLY A 53 1.69 -5.85 -4.70
CA GLY A 53 2.44 -4.87 -3.93
C GLY A 53 1.56 -4.05 -3.01
N ASN A 54 1.57 -4.41 -1.72
CA ASN A 54 1.04 -3.59 -0.64
C ASN A 54 1.48 -2.12 -0.81
N ALA A 55 0.53 -1.19 -0.66
CA ALA A 55 0.79 0.24 -0.59
C ALA A 55 2.00 0.57 0.30
N PRO A 56 2.83 1.57 -0.05
CA PRO A 56 4.03 1.88 0.70
C PRO A 56 3.68 2.32 2.12
N ALA A 57 4.21 1.58 3.11
CA ALA A 57 4.29 2.07 4.48
C ALA A 57 5.26 3.26 4.50
N ASN A 58 4.74 4.43 4.89
CA ASN A 58 5.51 5.65 5.05
C ASN A 58 6.56 5.45 6.16
N GLY A 59 7.81 5.17 5.78
CA GLY A 59 8.94 4.99 6.69
C GLY A 59 9.69 6.30 6.90
N GLY A 60 9.30 7.05 7.93
CA GLY A 60 10.16 8.09 8.51
C GLY A 60 11.25 7.43 9.35
N GLY A 61 12.51 7.77 9.09
CA GLY A 61 13.66 7.31 9.84
C GLY A 61 13.56 7.72 11.31
N GLY A 62 13.57 6.72 12.18
CA GLY A 62 13.68 6.82 13.63
C GLY A 62 14.35 5.55 14.11
N GLN A 63 15.32 5.73 15.01
CA GLN A 63 16.30 4.72 15.39
C GLN A 63 15.70 3.38 15.82
N GLN A 64 16.52 2.35 15.63
CA GLN A 64 16.33 0.99 16.11
C GLN A 64 15.81 0.95 17.54
N GLN A 65 14.52 0.63 17.69
CA GLN A 65 14.08 -0.12 18.84
C GLN A 65 13.26 -1.31 18.35
N GLN A 66 13.85 -2.47 18.58
CA GLN A 66 13.44 -3.79 18.15
C GLN A 66 12.12 -4.20 18.83
N SER A 67 11.02 -3.56 18.45
CA SER A 67 9.68 -4.02 18.78
C SER A 67 9.16 -4.87 17.64
N ARG A 68 9.19 -6.20 17.85
CA ARG A 68 8.48 -7.19 17.05
C ARG A 68 6.96 -6.95 17.19
N ALA A 69 6.45 -5.87 16.62
CA ALA A 69 5.01 -5.74 16.42
C ALA A 69 4.60 -6.84 15.43
N PRO A 70 3.68 -7.75 15.80
CA PRO A 70 3.21 -8.78 14.89
C PRO A 70 2.65 -8.09 13.64
N LYS A 71 3.12 -8.53 12.45
CA LYS A 71 2.47 -8.15 11.20
C LYS A 71 0.97 -8.49 11.35
N PRO A 72 0.05 -7.58 11.00
CA PRO A 72 -1.37 -7.90 11.04
C PRO A 72 -1.61 -9.12 10.14
N ALA A 73 -1.91 -10.26 10.75
CA ALA A 73 -2.29 -11.45 10.02
C ALA A 73 -3.62 -11.15 9.32
N ARG A 74 -3.65 -11.35 8.00
CA ARG A 74 -4.86 -11.29 7.17
C ARG A 74 -5.70 -12.56 7.27
N GLU A 75 -5.16 -13.59 7.91
CA GLU A 75 -5.82 -14.89 8.09
C GLU A 75 -6.15 -15.07 9.58
N ALA A 76 -7.38 -15.51 9.84
CA ALA A 76 -7.80 -15.85 11.20
C ALA A 76 -6.98 -17.03 11.73
N PRO A 77 -6.69 -17.09 13.04
CA PRO A 77 -6.12 -18.29 13.64
C PRO A 77 -6.97 -19.51 13.25
N ASN A 78 -6.34 -20.57 12.75
CA ASN A 78 -6.99 -21.82 12.34
C ASN A 78 -7.91 -21.73 11.09
N GLY A 79 -7.84 -20.65 10.30
CA GLY A 79 -8.66 -20.52 9.08
C GLY A 79 -10.14 -20.27 9.35
N GLU A 80 -10.49 -19.77 10.53
CA GLU A 80 -11.87 -19.45 10.90
C GLU A 80 -12.43 -18.35 9.98
N LYS A 81 -13.58 -18.63 9.36
CA LYS A 81 -14.33 -17.66 8.55
C LYS A 81 -15.64 -17.35 9.25
N ARG A 82 -16.00 -16.06 9.27
CA ARG A 82 -17.29 -15.62 9.79
C ARG A 82 -18.08 -14.90 8.71
N TYR A 83 -19.40 -15.00 8.81
CA TYR A 83 -20.32 -14.44 7.86
C TYR A 83 -21.32 -13.55 8.59
N CYS A 84 -21.68 -12.44 7.96
CA CYS A 84 -22.77 -11.57 8.38
C CYS A 84 -23.79 -11.46 7.25
N ALA A 85 -24.84 -10.63 7.43
CA ALA A 85 -25.83 -10.38 6.38
C ALA A 85 -25.22 -9.85 5.06
N HIS A 86 -23.98 -9.33 5.10
CA HIS A 86 -23.24 -8.79 3.96
C HIS A 86 -22.19 -9.76 3.38
N GLY A 87 -22.18 -11.03 3.79
CA GLY A 87 -21.25 -12.04 3.31
C GLY A 87 -20.05 -12.28 4.23
N GLU A 88 -18.94 -12.75 3.66
CA GLU A 88 -17.72 -13.11 4.40
C GLU A 88 -17.10 -11.87 5.07
N MET A 89 -16.84 -11.99 6.36
CA MET A 89 -16.24 -10.93 7.18
C MET A 89 -14.72 -10.94 7.06
N GLU A 90 -14.12 -9.76 7.02
CA GLU A 90 -12.67 -9.59 6.91
C GLU A 90 -11.99 -9.72 8.28
N PHE A 91 -11.03 -10.62 8.40
CA PHE A 91 -10.24 -10.75 9.61
C PHE A 91 -9.20 -9.63 9.75
N LYS A 92 -9.19 -8.97 10.90
CA LYS A 92 -8.22 -7.92 11.27
C LYS A 92 -7.58 -8.27 12.59
N SER A 93 -6.26 -8.26 12.62
CA SER A 93 -5.47 -8.39 13.84
C SER A 93 -4.50 -7.22 13.98
N GLY A 94 -4.18 -6.83 15.21
CA GLY A 94 -3.27 -5.73 15.45
C GLY A 94 -3.11 -5.42 16.93
N VAL A 95 -2.52 -4.27 17.23
CA VAL A 95 -2.39 -3.76 18.60
C VAL A 95 -3.20 -2.46 18.70
N SER A 96 -4.07 -2.39 19.71
CA SER A 96 -4.89 -1.20 19.96
C SER A 96 -4.00 -0.01 20.29
N LYS A 97 -4.12 1.09 19.54
CA LYS A 97 -3.40 2.34 19.84
C LYS A 97 -3.81 2.96 21.18
N LYS A 98 -5.03 2.66 21.66
CA LYS A 98 -5.58 3.23 22.91
C LYS A 98 -5.14 2.46 24.14
N THR A 99 -5.06 1.13 24.06
CA THR A 99 -4.83 0.26 25.22
C THR A 99 -3.52 -0.51 25.17
N GLY A 100 -2.81 -0.49 24.03
CA GLY A 100 -1.61 -1.28 23.81
C GLY A 100 -1.83 -2.79 23.76
N LYS A 101 -3.09 -3.26 23.87
CA LYS A 101 -3.42 -4.68 23.88
C LYS A 101 -3.57 -5.22 22.46
N PRO A 102 -3.10 -6.45 22.17
CA PRO A 102 -3.39 -7.12 20.91
C PRO A 102 -4.89 -7.37 20.78
N TYR A 103 -5.42 -7.21 19.57
CA TYR A 103 -6.80 -7.54 19.22
C TYR A 103 -6.84 -8.39 17.98
N LYS A 104 -7.89 -9.19 17.87
CA LYS A 104 -8.28 -9.96 16.70
C LYS A 104 -9.78 -9.75 16.53
N LEU A 105 -10.25 -9.42 15.34
CA LEU A 105 -11.67 -9.20 15.08
C LEU A 105 -12.04 -9.57 13.65
N PHE A 106 -13.31 -9.90 13.44
CA PHE A 106 -13.94 -9.97 12.13
C PHE A 106 -14.72 -8.68 11.89
N SER A 107 -14.42 -8.01 10.78
CA SER A 107 -15.03 -6.76 10.34
C SER A 107 -16.01 -7.05 9.22
N CYS A 108 -17.23 -6.50 9.31
CA CYS A 108 -18.15 -6.50 8.18
C CYS A 108 -17.53 -5.76 6.97
N THR A 109 -17.72 -6.30 5.77
CA THR A 109 -17.24 -5.75 4.49
C THR A 109 -18.32 -4.96 3.75
N GLY A 110 -19.52 -4.87 4.31
CA GLY A 110 -20.64 -4.12 3.74
C GLY A 110 -20.40 -2.60 3.69
N PRO A 111 -21.30 -1.86 3.00
CA PRO A 111 -21.30 -0.40 2.98
C PRO A 111 -21.27 0.18 4.40
N ARG A 112 -20.51 1.26 4.60
CA ARG A 112 -20.18 1.80 5.93
C ARG A 112 -21.41 2.18 6.77
N ASP A 113 -22.51 2.52 6.12
CA ASP A 113 -23.83 2.83 6.67
C ASP A 113 -24.61 1.58 7.14
N GLN A 114 -24.20 0.39 6.71
CA GLN A 114 -24.87 -0.89 6.98
C GLN A 114 -23.95 -1.92 7.67
N GLN A 115 -22.71 -1.54 8.01
CA GLN A 115 -21.76 -2.46 8.63
C GLN A 115 -22.29 -3.02 9.95
N CYS A 116 -22.29 -4.35 10.06
CA CYS A 116 -22.56 -5.03 11.32
C CYS A 116 -21.43 -4.77 12.33
N ASP A 117 -21.73 -4.90 13.62
CA ASP A 117 -20.73 -4.81 14.68
C ASP A 117 -19.58 -5.81 14.47
N ALA A 118 -18.37 -5.36 14.82
CA ALA A 118 -17.18 -6.18 14.75
C ALA A 118 -17.22 -7.31 15.79
N GLN A 119 -16.87 -8.53 15.38
CA GLN A 119 -16.81 -9.67 16.28
C GLN A 119 -15.36 -9.85 16.76
N PHE A 120 -15.09 -9.48 18.01
CA PHE A 120 -13.76 -9.64 18.61
C PHE A 120 -13.51 -11.09 19.03
N LEU A 121 -12.30 -11.58 18.75
CA LEU A 121 -11.78 -12.83 19.29
C LEU A 121 -10.91 -12.49 20.50
N ASN A 122 -11.20 -13.11 21.64
CA ASN A 122 -10.40 -13.01 22.87
C ASN A 122 -9.17 -13.90 22.80
#